data_AF-A0A7X7I4F5-F1
#
_entry.id   AF-A0A7X7I4F5-F1
#
_cell.length_a   1.000
_cell.length_b   1.000
_cell.length_c   1.000
_cell.angle_alpha   90.00
_cell.angle_beta   90.00
_cell.angle_gamma   90.00
#
_symmetry.space_group_name_H-M   'P 1'
#
loop_
_entity.id
_entity.type
_entity.pdbx_description
1 polymer ?
#
loop_
_entity_poly.entity_id
_entity_poly.type
_entity_poly.pdbx_seq_one_letter_code
_entity_poly.pdbx_strand_id
1 'polypeptide(L)'
;MIIGTLAACERYYVLGARFRKALEFLKEHDVAAMEPGRYDIEGDGVFALVQEYVTKTIDGCTLEAHRVYADVNYVAEGFEYLGYAPLERAGVPAIEYDPKTEAAFFEKECDFILLRKGDIAIVFPEDAHMP
;
A
#
# COMPACT_ATOMS: atom_id res chain seq x y z
N MET A 1 7.43 -7.69 -1.86
CA MET A 1 5.99 -7.50 -2.14
C MET A 1 5.22 -8.83 -2.15
N ILE A 2 3.96 -8.82 -1.71
CA ILE A 2 2.99 -9.94 -1.79
C ILE A 2 1.73 -9.44 -2.49
N ILE A 3 1.22 -10.20 -3.47
CA ILE A 3 -0.08 -9.95 -4.12
C ILE A 3 -1.05 -11.07 -3.76
N GLY A 4 -2.29 -10.74 -3.46
CA GLY A 4 -3.33 -11.72 -3.18
C GLY A 4 -4.73 -11.12 -3.20
N THR A 5 -5.67 -11.83 -2.59
CA THR A 5 -7.03 -11.34 -2.39
C THR A 5 -7.36 -11.33 -0.90
N LEU A 6 -8.30 -10.46 -0.52
CA LEU A 6 -8.81 -10.42 0.85
C LEU A 6 -9.41 -11.76 1.27
N ALA A 7 -10.06 -12.48 0.34
CA ALA A 7 -10.62 -13.82 0.58
C ALA A 7 -9.56 -14.85 1.02
N ALA A 8 -8.31 -14.68 0.61
CA ALA A 8 -7.20 -15.58 0.95
C ALA A 8 -6.23 -14.97 1.97
N CYS A 9 -6.55 -13.83 2.60
CA CYS A 9 -5.59 -13.05 3.37
C CYS A 9 -5.12 -13.73 4.67
N GLU A 10 -5.88 -14.68 5.22
CA GLU A 10 -5.53 -15.39 6.46
C GLU A 10 -4.18 -16.11 6.37
N ARG A 11 -3.79 -16.52 5.15
CA ARG A 11 -2.48 -17.15 4.91
C ARG A 11 -1.31 -16.22 5.23
N TYR A 12 -1.54 -14.90 5.24
CA TYR A 12 -0.54 -13.87 5.52
C TYR A 12 -0.51 -13.46 6.99
N TYR A 13 -1.34 -14.04 7.86
CA TYR A 13 -1.25 -13.82 9.32
C TYR A 13 0.10 -14.25 9.89
N VAL A 14 0.81 -15.13 9.19
CA VAL A 14 2.18 -15.55 9.52
C VAL A 14 3.19 -14.40 9.51
N LEU A 15 2.87 -13.27 8.86
CA LEU A 15 3.73 -12.08 8.84
C LEU A 15 3.76 -11.35 10.20
N GLY A 16 2.83 -11.66 11.11
CA GLY A 16 2.83 -11.16 12.48
C GLY A 16 1.51 -10.50 12.90
N ALA A 17 1.43 -10.17 14.19
CA ALA A 17 0.19 -9.69 14.82
C ALA A 17 -0.35 -8.38 14.21
N ARG A 18 0.54 -7.46 13.79
CA ARG A 18 0.14 -6.19 13.17
C ARG A 18 -0.50 -6.38 11.79
N PHE A 19 0.10 -7.21 10.94
CA PHE A 19 -0.49 -7.58 9.65
C PHE A 19 -1.83 -8.29 9.82
N ARG A 20 -1.91 -9.20 10.80
CA ARG A 20 -3.17 -9.85 11.13
C ARG A 20 -4.26 -8.83 11.48
N LYS A 21 -3.98 -7.85 12.34
CA LYS A 21 -4.94 -6.78 12.70
C LYS A 21 -5.38 -5.96 11.49
N ALA A 22 -4.45 -5.55 10.63
CA ALA A 22 -4.79 -4.81 9.41
C ALA A 22 -5.70 -5.63 8.49
N LEU A 23 -5.39 -6.91 8.28
CA LEU A 23 -6.18 -7.79 7.42
C LEU A 23 -7.53 -8.19 8.03
N GLU A 24 -7.63 -8.35 9.35
CA GLU A 24 -8.90 -8.56 10.06
C GLU A 24 -9.78 -7.31 9.96
N PHE A 25 -9.21 -6.10 10.11
CA PHE A 25 -9.95 -4.85 9.89
C PHE A 25 -10.60 -4.80 8.51
N LEU A 26 -9.86 -5.13 7.45
CA LEU A 26 -10.39 -5.18 6.08
C LEU A 26 -11.49 -6.25 5.90
N LYS A 27 -11.42 -7.37 6.61
CA LYS A 27 -12.44 -8.43 6.55
C LYS A 27 -13.72 -8.07 7.30
N GLU A 28 -13.60 -7.35 8.41
CA GLU A 28 -14.71 -7.07 9.33
C GLU A 28 -15.50 -5.82 8.95
N HIS A 29 -14.95 -4.98 8.07
CA HIS A 29 -15.57 -3.72 7.65
C HIS A 29 -15.85 -3.70 6.15
N ASP A 30 -17.00 -3.14 5.78
CA ASP A 30 -17.28 -2.79 4.40
C ASP A 30 -16.59 -1.47 4.05
N VAL A 31 -15.30 -1.55 3.71
CA VAL A 31 -14.46 -0.37 3.43
C VAL A 31 -15.04 0.50 2.32
N ALA A 32 -15.75 -0.07 1.35
CA ALA A 32 -16.39 0.67 0.26
C ALA A 32 -17.55 1.56 0.74
N ALA A 33 -18.09 1.31 1.94
CA ALA A 33 -19.13 2.12 2.56
C ALA A 33 -18.61 3.05 3.68
N MET A 34 -17.28 3.06 3.92
CA MET A 34 -16.66 3.93 4.92
C MET A 34 -16.36 5.31 4.34
N GLU A 35 -16.47 6.34 5.17
CA GLU A 35 -16.09 7.70 4.78
C GLU A 35 -14.58 7.81 4.57
N PRO A 36 -14.09 8.59 3.59
CA PRO A 36 -12.67 8.84 3.43
C PRO A 36 -12.06 9.48 4.69
N GLY A 37 -10.92 8.95 5.14
CA GLY A 37 -10.25 9.41 6.35
C GLY A 37 -9.34 8.38 6.99
N ARG A 38 -8.78 8.76 8.14
CA ARG A 38 -7.93 7.89 8.94
C ARG A 38 -8.73 7.15 10.01
N TYR A 39 -8.48 5.85 10.12
CA TYR A 39 -9.05 4.97 11.12
C TYR A 39 -7.92 4.29 11.90
N ASP A 40 -7.81 4.59 13.19
CA ASP A 40 -6.79 3.99 14.06
C ASP A 40 -7.23 2.57 14.49
N ILE A 41 -6.42 1.57 14.19
CA ILE A 41 -6.67 0.16 14.55
C ILE A 41 -5.86 -0.22 15.80
N GLU A 42 -4.62 0.27 15.88
CA GLU A 42 -3.73 0.15 17.03
C GLU A 42 -2.89 1.43 17.19
N GLY A 43 -3.55 2.58 17.35
CA GLY A 43 -2.89 3.89 17.38
C GLY A 43 -2.06 4.12 16.12
N ASP A 44 -0.81 4.57 16.27
CA ASP A 44 0.13 4.69 15.15
C ASP A 44 0.76 3.37 14.71
N GLY A 45 0.59 2.28 15.47
CA GLY A 45 1.18 0.99 15.14
C GLY A 45 0.50 0.27 13.98
N VAL A 46 -0.80 0.50 13.81
CA VAL A 46 -1.63 0.01 12.69
C VAL A 46 -2.78 1.00 12.50
N PHE A 47 -2.92 1.58 11.32
CA PHE A 47 -4.03 2.45 10.96
C PHE A 47 -4.39 2.24 9.49
N ALA A 48 -5.63 2.57 9.12
CA ALA A 48 -6.09 2.54 7.74
C ALA A 48 -6.34 3.98 7.25
N LEU A 49 -5.93 4.24 6.01
CA LEU A 49 -6.30 5.45 5.28
C LEU A 49 -7.33 5.05 4.22
N VAL A 50 -8.60 5.38 4.45
CA VAL A 50 -9.67 5.17 3.47
C VAL A 50 -9.65 6.36 2.52
N GLN A 51 -9.55 6.09 1.23
CA GLN A 51 -9.42 7.10 0.19
C GLN A 51 -10.34 6.79 -0.98
N GLU A 52 -10.92 7.83 -1.57
CA GLU A 52 -11.73 7.76 -2.79
C GLU A 52 -11.20 8.79 -3.79
N TYR A 53 -10.78 8.32 -4.97
CA TYR A 53 -10.21 9.19 -6.01
C TYR A 53 -10.28 8.54 -7.38
N VAL A 54 -10.07 9.35 -8.43
CA VAL A 54 -9.83 8.87 -9.79
C VAL A 54 -8.33 8.67 -9.97
N THR A 55 -7.93 7.47 -10.40
CA THR A 55 -6.52 7.13 -10.65
C THR A 55 -5.88 8.13 -11.62
N LYS A 56 -4.65 8.52 -11.34
CA LYS A 56 -3.89 9.45 -12.19
C LYS A 56 -3.26 8.71 -13.37
N THR A 57 -2.74 9.47 -14.34
CA THR A 57 -1.83 8.91 -15.34
C THR A 57 -0.46 8.65 -14.71
N ILE A 58 0.30 7.71 -15.27
CA ILE A 58 1.67 7.38 -14.83
C ILE A 58 2.54 8.65 -14.70
N ASP A 59 2.34 9.63 -15.58
CA ASP A 59 3.12 10.87 -15.54
C ASP A 59 2.83 11.76 -14.33
N GLY A 60 1.66 11.62 -13.72
CA GLY A 60 1.24 12.33 -12.52
C GLY A 60 1.50 11.59 -11.22
N CYS A 61 2.15 10.41 -11.27
CA CYS A 61 2.53 9.63 -10.10
C CYS A 61 4.05 9.59 -9.93
N THR A 62 4.48 9.31 -8.70
CA THR A 62 5.89 9.22 -8.31
C THR A 62 6.09 7.91 -7.56
N LEU A 63 7.19 7.21 -7.85
CA LEU A 63 7.59 6.02 -7.12
C LEU A 63 8.12 6.44 -5.75
N GLU A 64 7.57 5.86 -4.69
CA GLU A 64 7.93 6.15 -3.30
C GLU A 64 8.33 4.90 -2.52
N ALA A 65 9.08 5.07 -1.44
CA ALA A 65 9.41 3.99 -0.52
C ALA A 65 9.42 4.47 0.93
N HIS A 66 8.91 3.61 1.81
CA HIS A 66 8.85 3.78 3.25
C HIS A 66 10.04 3.11 3.94
N ARG A 67 10.33 3.51 5.18
CA ARG A 67 11.35 2.90 6.05
C ARG A 67 10.77 2.32 7.34
N VAL A 68 9.65 2.84 7.81
CA VAL A 68 9.03 2.49 9.09
C VAL A 68 7.84 1.56 8.88
N TYR A 69 6.99 1.88 7.91
CA TYR A 69 5.77 1.12 7.66
C TYR A 69 5.92 0.15 6.48
N ALA A 70 5.14 -0.92 6.56
CA ALA A 70 4.77 -1.71 5.42
C ALA A 70 3.30 -1.41 5.11
N ASP A 71 2.98 -1.32 3.83
CA ASP A 71 1.66 -0.90 3.39
C ASP A 71 0.84 -2.11 2.94
N VAL A 72 -0.43 -2.10 3.31
CA VAL A 72 -1.44 -3.07 2.86
C VAL A 72 -2.44 -2.30 2.00
N ASN A 73 -2.19 -2.28 0.70
CA ASN A 73 -3.09 -1.71 -0.29
C ASN A 73 -4.26 -2.68 -0.52
N TYR A 74 -5.49 -2.17 -0.50
CA TYR A 74 -6.71 -2.93 -0.73
C TYR A 74 -7.66 -2.15 -1.62
N VAL A 75 -8.08 -2.75 -2.74
CA VAL A 75 -9.07 -2.14 -3.63
C VAL A 75 -10.46 -2.52 -3.14
N ALA A 76 -11.12 -1.59 -2.45
CA ALA A 76 -12.48 -1.79 -1.94
C ALA A 76 -13.53 -1.76 -3.08
N GLU A 77 -13.32 -0.92 -4.09
CA GLU A 77 -14.17 -0.77 -5.28
C GLU A 77 -13.31 -0.35 -6.49
N GLY A 78 -13.71 -0.73 -7.71
CA GLY A 78 -12.98 -0.35 -8.93
C GLY A 78 -11.71 -1.16 -9.19
N PHE A 79 -10.67 -0.49 -9.68
CA PHE A 79 -9.35 -1.07 -10.01
C PHE A 79 -8.26 0.01 -10.04
N GLU A 80 -7.02 -0.39 -9.82
CA GLU A 80 -5.85 0.48 -9.80
C GLU A 80 -4.60 -0.26 -10.29
N TYR A 81 -3.69 0.44 -10.96
CA TYR A 81 -2.37 -0.10 -11.29
C TYR A 81 -1.39 0.31 -10.20
N LEU A 82 -0.85 -0.65 -9.46
CA LEU A 82 0.24 -0.43 -8.52
C LEU A 82 1.58 -0.58 -9.26
N GLY A 83 2.32 0.51 -9.36
CA GLY A 83 3.73 0.47 -9.78
C GLY A 83 4.60 -0.16 -8.68
N TYR A 84 5.61 -0.92 -9.08
CA TYR A 84 6.51 -1.64 -8.18
C TYR A 84 7.95 -1.68 -8.71
N ALA A 85 8.91 -1.41 -7.84
CA ALA A 85 10.30 -1.75 -8.06
C ALA A 85 10.98 -2.19 -6.75
N PRO A 86 11.85 -3.22 -6.78
CA PRO A 86 12.78 -3.43 -5.68
C PRO A 86 13.62 -2.18 -5.46
N LEU A 87 13.82 -1.77 -4.20
CA LEU A 87 14.53 -0.54 -3.86
C LEU A 87 15.95 -0.48 -4.47
N GLU A 88 16.63 -1.63 -4.54
CA GLU A 88 17.94 -1.77 -5.20
C GLU A 88 17.93 -1.36 -6.68
N ARG A 89 16.80 -1.57 -7.38
CA ARG A 89 16.60 -1.20 -8.78
C ARG A 89 16.11 0.25 -8.92
N ALA A 90 15.33 0.74 -7.97
CA ALA A 90 14.88 2.14 -7.93
C ALA A 90 16.07 3.12 -7.82
N GLY A 91 17.19 2.68 -7.24
CA GLY A 91 18.46 3.40 -7.28
C GLY A 91 18.52 4.56 -6.28
N VAL A 92 19.06 5.69 -6.70
CA VAL A 92 19.23 6.88 -5.85
C VAL A 92 17.92 7.68 -5.83
N PRO A 93 17.41 8.06 -4.64
CA PRO A 93 16.20 8.86 -4.57
C PRO A 93 16.41 10.24 -5.21
N ALA A 94 15.44 10.68 -6.00
CA ALA A 94 15.35 12.06 -6.50
C ALA A 94 14.99 13.04 -5.37
N ILE A 95 14.25 12.57 -4.36
CA ILE A 95 13.97 13.30 -3.12
C ILE A 95 14.31 12.38 -1.94
N GLU A 96 15.25 12.81 -1.11
CA GLU A 96 15.68 12.05 0.07
C GLU A 96 14.55 11.81 1.07
N TYR A 97 14.73 10.78 1.90
CA TYR A 97 13.77 10.40 2.92
C TYR A 97 13.48 11.55 3.90
N ASP A 98 12.20 11.91 4.04
CA ASP A 98 11.73 12.82 5.09
C ASP A 98 11.00 12.03 6.20
N PRO A 99 11.51 12.00 7.45
CA PRO A 99 10.84 11.35 8.57
C PRO A 99 9.43 11.87 8.88
N LYS A 100 9.06 13.08 8.42
CA LYS A 100 7.74 13.67 8.64
C LYS A 100 6.68 13.10 7.71
N THR A 101 7.05 12.88 6.44
CA THR A 101 6.16 12.26 5.45
C THR A 101 6.38 10.75 5.35
N GLU A 102 7.42 10.23 6.00
CA GLU A 102 7.79 8.82 6.00
C GLU A 102 8.07 8.28 4.59
N ALA A 103 8.61 9.11 3.70
CA ALA A 103 8.78 8.73 2.29
C ALA A 103 10.07 9.28 1.68
N ALA A 104 10.67 8.50 0.76
CA ALA A 104 11.65 8.94 -0.22
C ALA A 104 11.07 8.70 -1.63
N PHE A 105 11.49 9.49 -2.63
CA PHE A 105 10.93 9.42 -3.99
C PHE A 105 11.99 9.13 -5.05
N PHE A 106 11.63 8.37 -6.08
CA PHE A 106 12.53 7.79 -7.09
C PHE A 106 12.05 8.04 -8.52
N GLU A 107 12.96 7.92 -9.50
CA GLU A 107 12.63 8.01 -10.93
C GLU A 107 12.14 6.66 -11.53
N LYS A 108 11.42 6.75 -12.64
CA LYS A 108 10.21 5.97 -12.98
C LYS A 108 10.35 4.51 -13.47
N GLU A 109 11.48 3.81 -13.34
CA GLU A 109 11.54 2.43 -13.86
C GLU A 109 10.89 1.41 -12.89
N CYS A 110 9.62 1.09 -13.15
CA CYS A 110 8.84 0.16 -12.35
C CYS A 110 8.00 -0.80 -13.22
N ASP A 111 7.67 -1.95 -12.64
CA ASP A 111 6.71 -2.91 -13.18
C ASP A 111 5.30 -2.55 -12.67
N PHE A 112 4.25 -2.84 -13.45
CA PHE A 112 2.87 -2.55 -13.05
C PHE A 112 2.08 -3.83 -12.77
N ILE A 113 1.36 -3.82 -11.65
CA ILE A 113 0.39 -4.85 -11.27
C ILE A 113 -1.00 -4.23 -11.27
N LEU A 114 -1.95 -4.85 -11.97
CA LEU A 114 -3.35 -4.45 -11.90
C LEU A 114 -4.01 -5.07 -10.68
N LEU A 115 -4.46 -4.24 -9.75
CA LEU A 115 -5.31 -4.61 -8.63
C LEU A 115 -6.76 -4.30 -8.96
N ARG A 116 -7.66 -5.22 -8.63
CA ARG A 116 -9.11 -5.10 -8.81
C ARG A 116 -9.80 -5.18 -7.45
N LYS A 117 -11.09 -4.82 -7.41
CA LYS A 117 -11.93 -5.02 -6.24
C LYS A 117 -11.68 -6.37 -5.57
N GLY A 118 -11.32 -6.35 -4.29
CA GLY A 118 -11.03 -7.54 -3.49
C GLY A 118 -9.56 -7.94 -3.45
N ASP A 119 -8.70 -7.37 -4.31
CA ASP A 119 -7.27 -7.63 -4.32
C ASP A 119 -6.55 -6.86 -3.21
N ILE A 120 -5.48 -7.46 -2.71
CA ILE A 120 -4.54 -6.83 -1.77
C ILE A 120 -3.12 -6.85 -2.35
N ALA A 121 -2.36 -5.82 -2.05
CA ALA A 121 -0.92 -5.80 -2.21
C ALA A 121 -0.25 -5.39 -0.89
N ILE A 122 0.69 -6.20 -0.42
CA ILE A 122 1.53 -5.89 0.74
C ILE A 122 2.91 -5.51 0.22
N VAL A 123 3.32 -4.26 0.48
CA VAL A 123 4.63 -3.72 0.11
C VAL A 123 5.41 -3.37 1.37
N PHE A 124 6.68 -3.75 1.40
CA PHE A 124 7.58 -3.60 2.54
C PHE A 124 8.54 -2.41 2.32
N PRO A 125 9.32 -2.00 3.34
CA PRO A 125 10.32 -0.94 3.17
C PRO A 125 11.32 -1.14 2.00
N GLU A 126 11.54 -2.38 1.58
CA GLU A 126 12.40 -2.73 0.44
C GLU A 126 11.68 -2.65 -0.93
N ASP A 127 10.38 -2.35 -0.94
CA ASP A 127 9.52 -2.29 -2.10
C ASP A 127 9.15 -0.83 -2.41
N ALA A 128 9.87 -0.21 -3.34
CA ALA A 128 9.43 1.06 -3.91
C ALA A 128 8.14 0.83 -4.71
N HIS A 129 7.14 1.68 -4.52
CA HIS A 129 5.82 1.49 -5.10
C HIS A 129 5.15 2.81 -5.49
N MET A 130 4.14 2.73 -6.33
CA MET A 130 3.46 3.88 -6.91
C MET A 130 1.97 3.53 -7.05
N PRO A 131 1.16 3.80 -6.01
CA PRO A 131 -0.28 3.61 -6.05
C PRO A 131 -0.95 4.64 -6.99
#